data_AF-A0A356XIB4-F1
#
_entry.id   AF-A0A356XIB4-F1
#
_cell.length_a   1.000
_cell.length_b   1.000
_cell.length_c   1.000
_cell.angle_alpha   90.00
_cell.angle_beta   90.00
_cell.angle_gamma   90.00
#
_symmetry.space_group_name_H-M   'P 1'
#
loop_
_entity.id
_entity.type
_entity.pdbx_description
1 polymer ?
#
loop_
_entity_poly.entity_id
_entity_poly.type
_entity_poly.pdbx_seq_one_letter_code
_entity_poly.pdbx_strand_id
1 'polypeptide(L)' 'MENLLRQTSTAEEIRNETRNIVYLDIEHVKPNPAQPRRTFSRQALEDLCESVKHYGILQPVHVRMITNLSYEL' A
#
# COMPACT_ATOMS: atom_id res chain seq x y z
N MET A 1 20.24 19.17 36.93
CA MET A 1 19.66 19.92 35.80
C MET A 1 20.17 19.30 34.50
N GLU A 2 19.78 18.07 34.20
CA GLU A 2 20.02 17.43 32.89
C GLU A 2 19.02 16.29 32.73
N ASN A 3 17.77 16.63 32.38
CA ASN A 3 16.82 15.66 31.85
C ASN A 3 15.72 16.37 31.06
N LEU A 4 16.08 16.91 29.89
CA LEU A 4 15.09 17.43 28.94
C LEU A 4 15.47 17.18 27.45
N LEU A 5 16.40 16.28 27.15
CA LEU A 5 16.86 16.05 25.77
C LEU A 5 16.71 14.60 25.27
N ARG A 6 15.84 13.78 25.90
CA ARG A 6 15.62 12.39 25.48
C ARG A 6 14.27 12.12 24.79
N GLN A 7 13.58 13.16 24.33
CA GLN A 7 12.31 13.03 23.62
C GLN A 7 12.19 14.04 22.48
N THR A 8 13.02 13.90 21.45
CA THR A 8 12.69 14.39 20.10
C THR A 8 13.23 13.42 19.06
N SER A 9 12.78 12.15 19.11
CA SER A 9 12.83 11.32 17.92
C SER A 9 11.95 12.00 16.87
N THR A 10 12.56 12.41 15.76
CA THR A 10 11.91 13.27 14.77
C THR A 10 10.71 12.50 14.19
N ALA A 11 9.56 13.16 13.98
CA ALA A 11 8.38 12.53 13.37
C ALA A 11 8.65 11.86 12.00
N GLU A 12 9.79 12.17 11.41
CA GLU A 12 10.35 11.63 10.17
C GLU A 12 11.02 10.25 10.35
N GLU A 13 11.60 9.98 11.51
CA GLU A 13 12.25 8.70 11.83
C GLU A 13 11.19 7.62 12.14
N ILE A 14 10.12 7.99 12.85
CA ILE A 14 8.96 7.10 13.10
C ILE A 14 8.27 6.70 11.78
N ARG A 15 8.27 7.58 10.76
CA ARG A 15 7.70 7.27 9.43
C ARG A 15 8.53 6.22 8.67
N ASN A 16 9.83 6.13 8.92
CA ASN A 16 10.74 5.25 8.18
C ASN A 16 10.83 3.83 8.75
N GLU A 17 10.40 3.60 10.00
CA GLU A 17 10.55 2.29 10.66
C GLU A 17 9.50 1.23 10.29
N THR A 18 8.46 1.50 9.49
CA THR A 18 7.41 0.48 9.26
C THR A 18 6.67 0.51 7.92
N ARG A 19 7.24 1.05 6.84
CA ARG A 19 6.68 0.86 5.49
C ARG A 19 7.60 0.01 4.64
N ASN A 20 7.45 -1.30 4.76
CA ASN A 20 8.08 -2.23 3.84
C ASN A 20 7.37 -2.13 2.47
N ILE A 21 7.92 -1.29 1.59
CA ILE A 21 7.46 -1.19 0.20
C ILE A 21 8.27 -2.19 -0.61
N VAL A 22 7.56 -3.10 -1.27
CA VAL A 22 8.16 -4.13 -2.13
C VAL A 22 7.48 -4.13 -3.48
N TYR A 23 8.22 -4.49 -4.52
CA TYR A 23 7.66 -4.80 -5.83
C TYR A 23 7.23 -6.26 -5.84
N LEU A 24 5.99 -6.51 -6.22
CA LEU A 24 5.39 -7.84 -6.31
C LEU A 24 4.90 -8.07 -7.72
N ASP A 25 5.03 -9.31 -8.19
CA ASP A 25 4.30 -9.75 -9.37
C ASP A 25 2.79 -9.75 -9.06
N ILE A 26 2.00 -9.24 -9.99
CA ILE A 26 0.54 -9.17 -9.86
C ILE A 26 -0.09 -10.56 -9.72
N GLU A 27 0.54 -11.59 -10.32
CA GLU A 27 0.06 -12.98 -10.25
C GLU A 27 0.10 -13.56 -8.82
N HIS A 28 0.94 -12.99 -7.95
CA HIS A 28 1.06 -13.40 -6.56
C HIS A 28 -0.01 -12.76 -5.65
N VAL A 29 -0.81 -11.80 -6.14
CA VAL A 29 -1.77 -11.04 -5.35
C VAL A 29 -3.20 -11.48 -5.67
N LYS A 30 -3.93 -11.92 -4.65
CA LYS A 30 -5.35 -12.30 -4.75
C LYS A 30 -6.27 -11.21 -4.20
N PRO A 31 -7.49 -11.06 -4.75
CA PRO A 31 -8.47 -10.12 -4.19
C PRO A 31 -8.95 -10.60 -2.82
N ASN A 32 -9.25 -9.65 -1.94
CA ASN A 32 -9.90 -9.91 -0.66
C ASN A 32 -11.27 -10.60 -0.87
N PRO A 33 -11.49 -11.83 -0.38
CA PRO A 33 -12.78 -12.51 -0.48
C PRO A 33 -13.91 -11.77 0.23
N ALA A 34 -13.59 -10.98 1.26
CA ALA A 34 -14.52 -10.19 2.05
C ALA A 34 -14.62 -8.72 1.59
N GLN A 35 -14.17 -8.38 0.38
CA GLN A 35 -14.22 -7.01 -0.16
C GLN A 35 -15.66 -6.45 -0.10
N PRO A 36 -15.94 -5.38 0.69
CA PRO A 36 -17.27 -4.80 0.76
C PRO A 36 -17.67 -4.06 -0.52
N ARG A 37 -16.71 -3.45 -1.22
CA ARG A 37 -16.95 -2.78 -2.51
C ARG A 37 -17.02 -3.82 -3.63
N ARG A 38 -18.24 -4.11 -4.11
CA ARG A 38 -18.48 -5.08 -5.20
C ARG A 38 -18.86 -4.45 -6.52
N THR A 39 -19.29 -3.19 -6.52
CA THR A 39 -19.71 -2.48 -7.72
C THR A 39 -18.69 -1.42 -8.09
N PHE A 40 -18.35 -1.39 -9.38
CA PHE A 40 -17.47 -0.39 -9.96
C PHE A 40 -18.15 0.16 -11.21
N SER A 41 -18.14 1.47 -11.36
CA SER A 41 -18.55 2.10 -12.62
C SER A 41 -17.52 1.76 -13.69
N ARG A 42 -17.99 1.33 -14.87
CA ARG A 42 -17.11 1.04 -16.01
C ARG A 42 -16.26 2.26 -16.39
N GLN A 43 -16.89 3.42 -16.47
CA GLN A 43 -16.20 4.67 -16.80
C GLN A 43 -15.08 4.97 -15.80
N ALA A 44 -15.36 4.83 -14.50
CA ALA A 44 -14.36 5.10 -13.46
C ALA A 44 -13.18 4.11 -13.50
N LEU A 45 -13.40 2.86 -13.91
CA LEU A 45 -12.32 1.89 -14.12
C LEU A 45 -11.48 2.24 -15.35
N GLU A 46 -12.11 2.67 -16.43
CA GLU A 46 -11.42 3.12 -17.65
C GLU A 46 -10.55 4.35 -17.34
N ASP A 47 -11.09 5.36 -16.65
CA ASP A 47 -10.35 6.55 -16.24
C ASP A 47 -9.17 6.21 -15.32
N LEU A 48 -9.36 5.28 -14.37
CA LEU A 48 -8.30 4.80 -13.48
C LEU A 48 -7.19 4.08 -14.27
N CYS A 49 -7.57 3.23 -15.23
CA CYS A 49 -6.62 2.50 -16.06
C CYS A 49 -5.76 3.47 -16.88
N GLU A 50 -6.36 4.47 -17.52
CA GLU A 50 -5.62 5.49 -18.28
C GLU A 50 -4.70 6.33 -17.38
N SER A 51 -5.16 6.69 -16.17
CA SER A 51 -4.33 7.37 -15.17
C SER A 51 -3.12 6.53 -14.77
N VAL A 52 -3.31 5.25 -14.44
CA VAL A 52 -2.23 4.33 -14.06
C VAL A 52 -1.24 4.11 -15.21
N LYS A 53 -1.71 4.05 -16.47
CA LYS A 53 -0.81 3.96 -17.63
C LYS A 53 0.05 5.21 -17.81
N HIS A 54 -0.50 6.40 -17.56
CA HIS A 54 0.21 7.66 -17.79
C HIS A 54 1.16 8.02 -16.63
N TYR A 55 0.71 7.86 -15.38
CA TYR A 55 1.44 8.32 -14.20
C TYR A 55 2.02 7.18 -13.35
N GLY A 56 1.65 5.93 -13.63
CA GLY A 56 1.95 4.80 -12.77
C GLY A 56 1.06 4.73 -11.53
N ILE A 57 1.40 3.82 -10.62
CA ILE A 57 0.75 3.70 -9.32
C ILE A 57 1.37 4.72 -8.36
N LEU A 58 0.63 5.79 -8.05
CA LEU A 58 1.09 6.87 -7.16
C LEU A 58 1.17 6.45 -5.69
N GLN A 59 0.29 5.54 -5.27
CA GLN A 59 0.21 5.06 -3.89
C GLN A 59 0.40 3.55 -3.86
N PRO A 60 1.37 3.03 -3.10
CA PRO A 60 1.51 1.59 -2.91
C PRO A 60 0.21 0.97 -2.41
N VAL A 61 -0.11 -0.20 -2.96
CA VAL A 61 -1.29 -0.96 -2.54
C VAL A 61 -0.94 -1.75 -1.28
N HIS A 62 -1.85 -1.73 -0.30
CA HIS A 62 -1.71 -2.53 0.90
C HIS A 62 -2.02 -4.00 0.60
N VAL A 63 -1.16 -4.89 1.09
CA VAL A 63 -1.35 -6.32 0.99
C VAL A 63 -0.95 -7.00 2.29
N ARG A 64 -1.49 -8.20 2.54
CA ARG A 64 -1.02 -9.13 3.57
C ARG A 64 -0.43 -10.38 2.93
N MET A 65 0.66 -10.89 3.49
CA MET A 65 1.22 -12.18 3.10
C MET A 65 0.37 -13.30 3.70
N ILE A 66 -0.02 -14.29 2.90
CA ILE A 66 -0.75 -15.48 3.35
C ILE A 66 0.24 -16.64 3.54
N THR A 67 1.03 -16.92 2.50
CA THR A 67 2.06 -17.97 2.47
C THR A 67 3.20 -17.52 1.56
N ASN A 68 4.25 -18.33 1.40
CA ASN A 68 5.39 -18.02 0.54
C ASN A 68 4.92 -17.58 -0.85
N LEU A 69 5.26 -16.34 -1.23
CA LEU A 69 4.91 -15.71 -2.51
C LEU A 69 3.41 -15.58 -2.80
N SER A 70 2.53 -15.68 -1.78
CA SER A 70 1.08 -15.44 -1.95
C SER A 70 0.64 -14.29 -1.05
N TYR A 71 -0.03 -13.32 -1.66
CA TYR A 71 -0.51 -12.10 -1.02
C TYR A 71 -2.01 -11.91 -1.25
N GLU A 72 -2.65 -11.13 -0.40
CA GLU A 72 -4.06 -10.74 -0.52
C GLU A 72 -4.23 -9.24 -0.29
N LEU A 73 -5.12 -8.63 -1.08
CA LEU A 73 -5.56 -7.23 -0.95
C LEU A 73 -6.42 -6.96 0.28
#